data_AF-A0A7J3Z4V7-F1
#
_entry.id   AF-A0A7J3Z4V7-F1
#
_cell.length_a   1.000
_cell.length_b   1.000
_cell.length_c   1.000
_cell.angle_alpha   90.00
_cell.angle_beta   90.00
_cell.angle_gamma   90.00
#
_symmetry.space_group_name_H-M   'P 1'
#
loop_
_entity.id
_entity.type
_entity.pdbx_description
1 polymer ?
#
loop_
_entity_poly.entity_id
_entity_poly.type
_entity_poly.pdbx_seq_one_letter_code
_entity_poly.pdbx_strand_id
1 'polypeptide(L)'
;MPSEIISLILTVLLALYFTSFILYIVRLLKGPTLSDRVLALDSLGYDLAAFMLVLSIYLNSPMMAVCALSLALWIYAVDIYIAKYLEAKEVGG
;
A
#
# COMPACT_ATOMS: atom_id res chain seq x y z
N MET A 1 -30.70 7.12 7.33
CA MET A 1 -29.94 8.40 7.27
C MET A 1 -28.45 8.24 7.58
N PRO A 2 -27.99 7.52 8.64
CA PRO A 2 -26.54 7.37 8.87
C PRO A 2 -25.84 6.41 7.89
N SER A 3 -26.57 5.45 7.32
CA SER A 3 -26.03 4.48 6.35
C SER A 3 -25.57 5.11 5.04
N GLU A 4 -26.31 6.11 4.52
CA GLU A 4 -25.94 6.76 3.26
C GLU A 4 -24.69 7.62 3.37
N ILE A 5 -24.48 8.25 4.53
CA ILE A 5 -23.28 9.04 4.81
C ILE A 5 -22.04 8.12 4.78
N ILE A 6 -22.14 6.94 5.40
CA ILE A 6 -21.05 5.96 5.42
C ILE A 6 -20.72 5.49 4.00
N SER A 7 -21.73 5.16 3.19
CA SER A 7 -21.53 4.74 1.81
C SER A 7 -20.90 5.83 0.93
N LEU A 8 -21.31 7.08 1.11
CA LEU A 8 -20.73 8.22 0.40
C LEU A 8 -19.26 8.42 0.79
N ILE A 9 -18.93 8.39 2.08
CA ILE A 9 -17.56 8.52 2.58
C ILE A 9 -16.68 7.38 2.05
N LEU A 10 -17.15 6.14 2.07
CA LEU A 10 -16.40 5.01 1.53
C LEU A 10 -16.13 5.17 0.03
N THR A 11 -17.12 5.62 -0.74
CA THR A 11 -16.96 5.83 -2.19
C THR A 11 -15.91 6.91 -2.49
N VAL A 12 -15.93 8.01 -1.72
CA VAL A 12 -14.92 9.08 -1.85
C VAL A 12 -13.53 8.57 -1.46
N LEU A 13 -13.41 7.81 -0.38
CA LEU A 13 -12.15 7.17 0.03
C LEU A 13 -11.61 6.26 -1.06
N LEU A 14 -12.46 5.39 -1.63
CA LEU A 14 -12.10 4.50 -2.73
C LEU A 14 -11.55 5.27 -3.95
N ALA A 15 -12.20 6.37 -4.34
CA ALA A 15 -11.71 7.22 -5.43
C ALA A 15 -10.39 7.92 -5.10
N LEU A 16 -10.20 8.32 -3.84
CA LEU A 16 -8.97 8.97 -3.38
C LEU A 16 -7.78 7.99 -3.39
N TYR A 17 -7.96 6.77 -2.87
CA TYR A 17 -6.95 5.71 -2.98
C TYR A 17 -6.64 5.36 -4.44
N PHE A 18 -7.65 5.30 -5.31
CA PHE A 18 -7.43 5.07 -6.74
C PHE A 18 -6.55 6.15 -7.37
N THR A 19 -6.75 7.40 -6.97
CA THR A 19 -5.93 8.53 -7.40
C THR A 19 -4.50 8.41 -6.85
N SER A 20 -4.36 8.03 -5.57
CA SER A 20 -3.04 7.76 -4.96
C SER A 20 -2.27 6.68 -5.70
N PHE A 21 -2.89 5.55 -6.08
CA PHE A 21 -2.24 4.52 -6.89
C PHE A 21 -1.68 5.06 -8.19
N ILE A 22 -2.45 5.88 -8.90
CA ILE A 22 -2.01 6.49 -10.16
C ILE A 22 -0.79 7.38 -9.91
N LEU A 23 -0.82 8.20 -8.84
CA LEU A 23 0.31 9.07 -8.48
C LEU A 23 1.57 8.25 -8.13
N TYR A 24 1.43 7.16 -7.37
CA TYR A 24 2.55 6.28 -7.05
C TYR A 24 3.12 5.60 -8.28
N ILE A 25 2.29 5.10 -9.19
CA ILE A 25 2.74 4.50 -10.46
C ILE A 25 3.49 5.52 -11.31
N VAL A 26 2.97 6.76 -11.43
CA VAL A 26 3.65 7.83 -12.15
C VAL A 26 5.01 8.14 -11.53
N ARG A 27 5.09 8.19 -10.19
CA ARG A 27 6.34 8.44 -9.44
C ARG A 27 7.32 7.27 -9.53
N LEU A 28 6.83 6.04 -9.60
CA LEU A 28 7.65 4.84 -9.80
C LEU A 28 8.34 4.85 -11.17
N LEU A 29 7.61 5.24 -12.22
CA LEU A 29 8.13 5.28 -13.60
C LEU A 29 9.03 6.49 -13.87
N LYS A 30 8.64 7.67 -13.37
CA LYS A 30 9.36 8.94 -13.61
C LYS A 30 10.30 9.36 -12.48
N GLY A 31 10.46 8.55 -11.43
CA GLY A 31 11.27 8.89 -10.26
C GLY A 31 12.72 9.19 -10.66
N PRO A 32 13.29 10.34 -10.26
CA PRO A 32 14.64 10.75 -10.66
C PRO A 32 15.74 9.97 -9.94
N THR A 33 15.53 9.62 -8.67
CA THR A 33 16.47 8.82 -7.88
C THR A 33 15.97 7.39 -7.71
N LEU A 34 16.89 6.42 -7.59
CA LEU A 34 16.54 5.03 -7.29
C LEU A 34 15.83 4.90 -5.94
N SER A 35 16.26 5.71 -4.95
CA SER A 35 15.64 5.76 -3.63
C SER A 35 14.17 6.21 -3.69
N ASP A 36 13.86 7.26 -4.47
CA ASP A 36 12.47 7.73 -4.66
C ASP A 36 11.55 6.66 -5.23
N ARG A 37 12.08 5.81 -6.14
CA ARG A 37 11.29 4.72 -6.74
C ARG A 37 11.03 3.60 -5.75
N VAL A 38 12.02 3.22 -4.94
CA VAL A 38 11.86 2.21 -3.88
C VAL A 38 10.84 2.70 -2.85
N LEU A 39 10.96 3.96 -2.42
CA LEU A 39 10.02 4.55 -1.46
C LEU A 39 8.58 4.63 -2.01
N ALA A 40 8.43 4.95 -3.31
CA ALA A 40 7.13 4.97 -3.97
C ALA A 40 6.51 3.56 -4.08
N LEU A 41 7.34 2.53 -4.28
CA LEU A 41 6.89 1.13 -4.34
C LEU A 41 6.43 0.63 -2.97
N ASP A 42 7.19 0.93 -1.92
CA ASP A 42 6.81 0.62 -0.53
C ASP A 42 5.50 1.32 -0.14
N SER A 43 5.40 2.62 -0.41
CA SER A 43 4.17 3.40 -0.17
C SER A 43 2.97 2.80 -0.91
N LEU A 44 3.15 2.37 -2.16
CA LEU A 44 2.09 1.73 -2.95
C LEU A 44 1.62 0.42 -2.31
N GLY A 45 2.54 -0.40 -1.80
CA GLY A 45 2.22 -1.66 -1.13
C GLY A 45 1.31 -1.44 0.09
N TYR A 46 1.68 -0.52 0.98
CA TYR A 46 0.87 -0.20 2.16
C TYR A 46 -0.47 0.46 1.80
N ASP A 47 -0.50 1.32 0.78
CA ASP A 47 -1.74 1.91 0.27
C ASP A 47 -2.70 0.82 -0.25
N LEU A 48 -2.16 -0.24 -0.87
CA LEU A 48 -2.93 -1.42 -1.31
C LEU A 48 -3.53 -2.20 -0.14
N ALA A 49 -2.76 -2.41 0.93
CA ALA A 49 -3.29 -3.04 2.14
C ALA A 49 -4.41 -2.19 2.77
N ALA A 50 -4.24 -0.87 2.86
CA ALA A 50 -5.24 0.05 3.38
C ALA A 50 -6.51 0.08 2.50
N PHE A 51 -6.33 0.08 1.18
CA PHE A 51 -7.43 -0.01 0.22
C PHE A 51 -8.24 -1.30 0.39
N MET A 52 -7.57 -2.44 0.56
CA MET A 52 -8.26 -3.72 0.80
C MET A 52 -9.04 -3.73 2.13
N LEU A 53 -8.56 -3.05 3.16
CA LEU A 53 -9.30 -2.88 4.42
C LEU A 53 -10.57 -2.04 4.23
N VAL A 54 -10.50 -0.93 3.50
CA VAL A 54 -11.67 -0.11 3.17
C VAL A 54 -12.66 -0.92 2.31
N LEU A 55 -12.15 -1.70 1.36
CA LEU A 55 -12.96 -2.58 0.51
C LEU A 55 -13.65 -3.69 1.31
N SER A 56 -12.98 -4.23 2.34
CA SER A 56 -13.55 -5.20 3.27
C SER A 56 -14.77 -4.65 4.00
N ILE A 57 -14.70 -3.39 4.45
CA ILE A 57 -15.84 -2.69 5.07
C ILE A 57 -16.94 -2.47 4.04
N TYR A 58 -16.59 -2.07 2.81
CA TYR A 58 -17.57 -1.85 1.73
C TYR A 58 -18.36 -3.12 1.41
N LEU A 59 -17.67 -4.25 1.28
CA LEU A 59 -18.26 -5.54 0.91
C LEU A 59 -18.84 -6.31 2.10
N ASN A 60 -18.74 -5.78 3.32
CA ASN A 60 -19.14 -6.45 4.57
C ASN A 60 -18.58 -7.87 4.69
N SER A 61 -17.36 -8.09 4.18
CA SER A 61 -16.72 -9.41 4.17
C SER A 61 -15.39 -9.35 4.92
N PRO A 62 -15.28 -10.02 6.08
CA PRO A 62 -14.05 -10.00 6.89
C PRO A 62 -12.88 -10.73 6.22
N MET A 63 -13.13 -11.59 5.22
CA MET A 63 -12.07 -12.30 4.51
C MET A 63 -11.08 -11.34 3.83
N MET A 64 -11.55 -10.21 3.30
CA MET A 64 -10.66 -9.23 2.67
C MET A 64 -9.71 -8.56 3.66
N ALA A 65 -10.16 -8.30 4.89
CA ALA A 65 -9.30 -7.77 5.94
C ALA A 65 -8.18 -8.74 6.30
N VAL A 66 -8.47 -10.04 6.34
CA VAL A 66 -7.45 -11.08 6.59
C VAL A 66 -6.41 -11.11 5.45
N CYS A 67 -6.86 -11.02 4.19
CA CYS A 67 -5.95 -10.91 3.05
C CYS A 67 -5.10 -9.64 3.11
N ALA A 68 -5.69 -8.50 3.46
CA ALA A 68 -4.99 -7.23 3.60
C ALA A 68 -3.89 -7.28 4.67
N LEU A 69 -4.20 -7.87 5.83
CA LEU A 69 -3.23 -8.09 6.90
C LEU A 69 -2.10 -9.02 6.47
N SER A 70 -2.42 -10.11 5.77
CA SER A 70 -1.39 -11.01 5.22
C SER A 70 -0.49 -10.31 4.21
N LEU A 71 -1.05 -9.44 3.37
CA LEU A 71 -0.30 -8.65 2.39
C LEU A 71 0.63 -7.67 3.12
N ALA A 72 0.14 -6.96 4.14
CA ALA A 72 0.94 -6.04 4.94
C ALA A 72 2.12 -6.74 5.64
N LEU A 73 1.93 -7.94 6.18
CA LEU A 73 3.01 -8.74 6.76
C LEU A 73 4.05 -9.16 5.71
N TRP A 74 3.62 -9.45 4.49
CA TRP A 74 4.51 -9.83 3.41
C TRP A 74 5.36 -8.66 2.93
N ILE A 75 4.77 -7.47 2.76
CA ILE A 75 5.50 -6.23 2.45
C ILE A 75 6.57 -5.97 3.50
N TYR A 76 6.18 -5.98 4.77
CA TYR A 76 7.10 -5.78 5.89
C TYR A 76 8.28 -6.76 5.88
N ALA A 77 8.03 -8.05 5.55
CA ALA A 77 9.09 -9.05 5.45
C ALA A 77 10.05 -8.75 4.28
N VAL A 78 9.53 -8.26 3.14
CA VAL A 78 10.34 -7.82 2.00
C VAL A 78 11.22 -6.62 2.38
N ASP A 79 10.69 -5.65 3.12
CA ASP A 79 11.46 -4.48 3.55
C ASP A 79 12.63 -4.86 4.47
N ILE A 80 12.40 -5.76 5.43
CA ILE A 80 13.48 -6.30 6.28
C ILE A 80 14.53 -7.01 5.43
N TYR A 81 14.11 -7.81 4.44
CA TYR A 81 15.03 -8.52 3.57
C TYR A 81 15.90 -7.55 2.76
N ILE A 82 15.30 -6.50 2.20
CA ILE A 82 16.01 -5.45 1.47
C ILE A 82 16.99 -4.72 2.39
N ALA A 83 16.57 -4.36 3.61
CA ALA A 83 17.43 -3.70 4.58
C ALA A 83 18.66 -4.55 4.92
N LYS A 84 18.46 -5.84 5.22
CA LYS A 84 19.56 -6.77 5.49
C LYS A 84 20.47 -6.99 4.28
N TYR A 85 19.90 -7.05 3.07
CA TYR A 85 20.68 -7.19 1.85
C TYR A 85 21.58 -5.97 1.59
N LEU A 86 21.07 -4.76 1.85
CA LEU A 86 21.84 -3.53 1.74
C LEU A 86 22.95 -3.47 2.82
N GLU A 87 22.62 -3.79 4.07
CA GLU A 87 23.58 -3.82 5.19
C GLU A 87 24.70 -4.85 4.93
N ALA A 88 24.36 -6.07 4.51
CA ALA A 88 25.35 -7.10 4.20
C ALA A 88 26.31 -6.70 3.06
N LYS A 89 25.90 -5.80 2.18
CA LYS A 89 26.72 -5.29 1.07
C LYS A 89 27.70 -4.20 1.52
N GLU A 90 27.41 -3.47 2.59
CA GLU A 90 28.30 -2.45 3.16
C GLU A 90 29.36 -3.03 4.10
N VAL A 91 29.08 -4.14 4.80
CA VAL A 91 30.02 -4.75 5.77
C VAL A 91 31.02 -5.72 5.12
N GLY A 92 30.87 -6.02 3.83
CA GLY A 92 31.75 -6.90 3.05
C GLY A 92 32.74 -6.20 2.11
N GLY A 93 32.92 -4.88 2.23
CA GLY A 93 33.84 -4.06 1.44
C GLY A 93 35.08 -3.65 2.22
#